data_AF-A0A7C3CQY8-F1
#
_entry.id   AF-A0A7C3CQY8-F1
#
_cell.length_a   1.000
_cell.length_b   1.000
_cell.length_c   1.000
_cell.angle_alpha   90.00
_cell.angle_beta   90.00
_cell.angle_gamma   90.00
#
_symmetry.space_group_name_H-M   'P 1'
#
loop_
_entity.id
_entity.type
_entity.pdbx_description
1 polymer ?
#
loop_
_entity_poly.entity_id
_entity_poly.type
_entity_poly.pdbx_seq_one_letter_code
_entity_poly.pdbx_strand_id
1 'polypeptide(L)'
;AEIQQVFFKTVFSLLGHVAKADGHVSVEEIQAARAIMQQMRLDEQQSKRAIEFFNEGKDINFYPDRCIEEFQKISHHNRALSQMLLEILIFSALADGKLDTNEERILLNLSEQIGYSVQDYQRLVQMVMGQQHFHQSGSGQAHYQQQSSEDALKEAYAVLGVAASASDGEIKKAYRRQMNQHHPDKLVSKGMPEEMVKMATEKTQEIKAAYELIVSQRKK
;
A
#
# COMPACT_ATOMS: atom_id res chain seq x y z
N ALA A 1 20.40 -5.02 -5.08
CA ALA A 1 20.92 -6.21 -5.76
C ALA A 1 20.05 -7.44 -5.49
N GLU A 2 19.97 -7.97 -4.26
CA GLU A 2 19.16 -9.17 -3.94
C GLU A 2 17.80 -8.84 -3.30
N ILE A 3 17.77 -8.01 -2.24
CA ILE A 3 16.53 -7.56 -1.59
C ILE A 3 15.52 -6.94 -2.55
N GLN A 4 16.03 -6.24 -3.56
CA GLN A 4 15.22 -5.61 -4.61
C GLN A 4 14.49 -6.64 -5.46
N GLN A 5 15.20 -7.69 -5.88
CA GLN A 5 14.64 -8.73 -6.74
C GLN A 5 13.64 -9.59 -5.98
N VAL A 6 13.97 -9.98 -4.74
CA VAL A 6 13.07 -10.77 -3.91
C VAL A 6 11.82 -9.99 -3.54
N PHE A 7 11.94 -8.70 -3.20
CA PHE A 7 10.77 -7.87 -2.94
C PHE A 7 9.89 -7.71 -4.18
N PHE A 8 10.51 -7.42 -5.34
CA PHE A 8 9.80 -7.30 -6.62
C PHE A 8 9.05 -8.59 -6.98
N LYS A 9 9.73 -9.73 -6.92
CA LYS A 9 9.13 -11.05 -7.13
C LYS A 9 7.97 -11.29 -6.15
N THR A 10 8.19 -10.99 -4.87
CA THR A 10 7.19 -11.19 -3.80
C THR A 10 5.93 -10.40 -4.07
N VAL A 11 6.06 -9.11 -4.41
CA VAL A 11 4.92 -8.25 -4.71
C VAL A 11 4.11 -8.82 -5.85
N PHE A 12 4.70 -9.06 -7.02
CA PHE A 12 3.94 -9.49 -8.19
C PHE A 12 3.40 -10.92 -8.06
N SER A 13 4.14 -11.83 -7.41
CA SER A 13 3.63 -13.19 -7.15
C SER A 13 2.45 -13.19 -6.19
N LEU A 14 2.52 -12.43 -5.10
CA LEU A 14 1.41 -12.34 -4.14
C LEU A 14 0.22 -11.56 -4.72
N LEU A 15 0.44 -10.55 -5.58
CA LEU A 15 -0.64 -9.90 -6.31
C LEU A 15 -1.41 -10.92 -7.17
N GLY A 16 -0.71 -11.78 -7.90
CA GLY A 16 -1.35 -12.83 -8.69
C GLY A 16 -2.11 -13.84 -7.83
N HIS A 17 -1.56 -14.19 -6.67
CA HIS A 17 -2.20 -15.11 -5.73
C HIS A 17 -3.49 -14.54 -5.12
N VAL A 18 -3.44 -13.29 -4.64
CA VAL A 18 -4.61 -12.58 -4.09
C VAL A 18 -5.66 -12.39 -5.18
N ALA A 19 -5.26 -11.96 -6.36
CA ALA A 19 -6.17 -11.70 -7.48
C ALA A 19 -6.82 -12.97 -8.08
N LYS A 20 -6.48 -14.17 -7.59
CA LYS A 20 -7.11 -15.43 -7.99
C LYS A 20 -7.87 -16.07 -6.82
N ALA A 21 -8.11 -15.33 -5.75
CA ALA A 21 -8.77 -15.84 -4.54
C ALA A 21 -10.11 -16.53 -4.83
N ASP A 22 -10.86 -16.04 -5.82
CA ASP A 22 -12.18 -16.54 -6.22
C ASP A 22 -12.14 -17.51 -7.44
N GLY A 23 -10.93 -17.85 -7.92
CA GLY A 23 -10.69 -18.75 -9.04
C GLY A 23 -10.60 -18.08 -10.42
N HIS A 24 -10.93 -16.79 -10.53
CA HIS A 24 -10.79 -16.02 -11.75
C HIS A 24 -9.98 -14.74 -11.46
N VAL A 25 -9.62 -14.00 -12.50
CA VAL A 25 -8.95 -12.70 -12.33
C VAL A 25 -9.78 -11.70 -13.12
N SER A 26 -10.32 -10.72 -12.43
CA SER A 26 -11.11 -9.62 -12.95
C SER A 26 -10.26 -8.64 -13.78
N VAL A 27 -10.94 -7.80 -14.56
CA VAL A 27 -10.27 -6.76 -15.35
C VAL A 27 -9.71 -5.68 -14.42
N GLU A 28 -10.43 -5.40 -13.33
CA GLU A 28 -10.10 -4.45 -12.29
C GLU A 28 -8.79 -4.82 -11.59
N GLU A 29 -8.59 -6.08 -11.22
CA GLU A 29 -7.32 -6.56 -10.64
C GLU A 29 -6.15 -6.47 -11.63
N ILE A 30 -6.39 -6.77 -12.92
CA ILE A 30 -5.37 -6.60 -13.96
C ILE A 30 -5.01 -5.11 -14.12
N GLN A 31 -6.00 -4.22 -14.08
CA GLN A 31 -5.78 -2.78 -14.14
C GLN A 31 -5.01 -2.29 -12.90
N ALA A 32 -5.32 -2.80 -11.72
CA ALA A 32 -4.62 -2.48 -10.48
C ALA A 32 -3.15 -2.90 -10.54
N ALA A 33 -2.87 -4.13 -10.97
CA ALA A 33 -1.50 -4.61 -11.18
C ALA A 33 -0.74 -3.72 -12.19
N ARG A 34 -1.40 -3.31 -13.28
CA ARG A 34 -0.80 -2.39 -14.26
C ARG A 34 -0.57 -0.99 -13.70
N ALA A 35 -1.48 -0.46 -12.89
CA ALA A 35 -1.31 0.83 -12.23
C ALA A 35 -0.10 0.80 -11.28
N ILE A 36 0.08 -0.28 -10.53
CA ILE A 36 1.25 -0.52 -9.69
C ILE A 36 2.54 -0.51 -10.52
N MET A 37 2.55 -1.20 -11.67
CA MET A 37 3.70 -1.19 -12.59
C MET A 37 4.01 0.21 -13.13
N GLN A 38 2.98 0.99 -13.46
CA GLN A 38 3.13 2.38 -13.93
C GLN A 38 3.66 3.29 -12.82
N GLN A 39 3.17 3.14 -11.60
CA GLN A 39 3.59 3.93 -10.44
C GLN A 39 5.06 3.64 -10.07
N MET A 40 5.45 2.37 -10.15
CA MET A 40 6.84 1.94 -10.05
C MET A 40 7.72 2.45 -11.19
N ARG A 41 7.12 2.94 -12.29
CA ARG A 41 7.78 3.34 -13.53
C ARG A 41 8.64 2.23 -14.13
N LEU A 42 8.08 1.02 -14.17
CA LEU A 42 8.77 -0.14 -14.73
C LEU A 42 9.09 0.06 -16.21
N ASP A 43 10.28 -0.34 -16.63
CA ASP A 43 10.62 -0.46 -18.03
C ASP A 43 9.93 -1.68 -18.68
N GLU A 44 10.13 -1.88 -19.98
CA GLU A 44 9.49 -2.99 -20.71
C GLU A 44 9.94 -4.37 -20.22
N GLN A 45 11.22 -4.53 -19.84
CA GLN A 45 11.76 -5.81 -19.38
C GLN A 45 11.26 -6.14 -17.97
N GLN A 46 11.28 -5.16 -17.07
CA GLN A 46 10.70 -5.24 -15.73
C GLN A 46 9.21 -5.54 -15.81
N SER A 47 8.51 -4.92 -16.76
CA SER A 47 7.08 -5.16 -16.96
C SER A 47 6.78 -6.60 -17.37
N LYS A 48 7.59 -7.17 -18.28
CA LYS A 48 7.48 -8.59 -18.66
C LYS A 48 7.69 -9.53 -17.47
N ARG A 49 8.73 -9.27 -16.67
CA ARG A 49 9.00 -10.06 -15.44
C ARG A 49 7.90 -9.94 -14.39
N ALA A 50 7.35 -8.74 -14.19
CA ALA A 50 6.21 -8.55 -13.29
C ALA A 50 5.01 -9.37 -13.74
N ILE A 51 4.71 -9.41 -15.04
CA ILE A 51 3.64 -10.25 -15.61
C ILE A 51 3.94 -11.75 -15.42
N GLU A 52 5.20 -12.18 -15.61
CA GLU A 52 5.63 -13.55 -15.35
C GLU A 52 5.37 -13.94 -13.89
N PHE A 53 5.86 -13.15 -12.92
CA PHE A 53 5.63 -13.41 -11.50
C PHE A 53 4.15 -13.37 -11.11
N PHE A 54 3.39 -12.44 -11.67
CA PHE A 54 1.94 -12.40 -11.47
C PHE A 54 1.27 -13.69 -11.99
N ASN A 55 1.71 -14.21 -13.13
CA ASN A 55 1.20 -15.48 -13.65
C ASN A 55 1.64 -16.68 -12.80
N GLU A 56 2.87 -16.70 -12.27
CA GLU A 56 3.34 -17.71 -11.32
C GLU A 56 2.49 -17.72 -10.04
N GLY A 57 2.16 -16.55 -9.51
CA GLY A 57 1.30 -16.39 -8.33
C GLY A 57 -0.09 -17.01 -8.47
N LYS A 58 -0.59 -17.11 -9.70
CA LYS A 58 -1.89 -17.72 -10.04
C LYS A 58 -1.81 -19.23 -10.24
N ASP A 59 -0.62 -19.82 -10.28
CA ASP A 59 -0.47 -21.25 -10.47
C ASP A 59 -0.98 -22.01 -9.25
N ILE A 60 -1.58 -23.19 -9.46
CA ILE A 60 -2.06 -24.04 -8.36
C ILE A 60 -0.92 -24.56 -7.48
N ASN A 61 0.31 -24.61 -8.01
CA ASN A 61 1.51 -25.01 -7.31
C ASN A 61 2.27 -23.80 -6.73
N PHE A 62 1.65 -22.62 -6.67
CA PHE A 62 2.22 -21.48 -5.98
C PHE A 62 2.06 -21.64 -4.46
N TYR A 63 3.15 -21.45 -3.73
CA TYR A 63 3.19 -21.57 -2.27
C TYR A 63 3.42 -20.17 -1.65
N PRO A 64 2.37 -19.43 -1.28
CA PRO A 64 2.49 -18.07 -0.73
C PRO A 64 3.36 -18.03 0.53
N ASP A 65 3.26 -19.03 1.40
CA ASP A 65 4.02 -19.13 2.65
C ASP A 65 5.54 -19.11 2.38
N ARG A 66 6.01 -19.86 1.38
CA ARG A 66 7.43 -19.87 1.00
C ARG A 66 7.88 -18.51 0.46
N CYS A 67 7.02 -17.85 -0.30
CA CYS A 67 7.29 -16.50 -0.81
C CYS A 67 7.45 -15.49 0.33
N ILE A 68 6.59 -15.59 1.35
CA ILE A 68 6.67 -14.76 2.57
C ILE A 68 7.93 -15.09 3.38
N GLU A 69 8.26 -16.37 3.57
CA GLU A 69 9.48 -16.77 4.28
C GLU A 69 10.76 -16.22 3.61
N GLU A 70 10.85 -16.31 2.28
CA GLU A 70 11.96 -15.72 1.52
C GLU A 70 12.03 -14.20 1.71
N PHE A 71 10.89 -13.52 1.63
CA PHE A 71 10.81 -12.09 1.89
C PHE A 71 11.22 -11.72 3.32
N GLN A 72 10.80 -12.49 4.33
CA GLN A 72 11.13 -12.23 5.73
C GLN A 72 12.63 -12.39 6.03
N LYS A 73 13.28 -13.41 5.44
CA LYS A 73 14.73 -13.64 5.58
C LYS A 73 15.54 -12.43 5.15
N ILE A 74 15.14 -11.78 4.05
CA ILE A 74 15.89 -10.68 3.46
C ILE A 74 15.44 -9.32 3.99
N SER A 75 14.17 -9.18 4.36
CA SER A 75 13.66 -7.94 4.95
C SER A 75 14.14 -7.72 6.39
N HIS A 76 14.69 -8.73 7.08
CA HIS A 76 15.22 -8.64 8.45
C HIS A 76 14.26 -7.94 9.44
N HIS A 77 12.95 -8.26 9.36
CA HIS A 77 11.89 -7.60 10.15
C HIS A 77 11.79 -6.08 9.95
N ASN A 78 12.23 -5.56 8.81
CA ASN A 78 12.08 -4.16 8.48
C ASN A 78 10.61 -3.82 8.26
N ARG A 79 9.99 -3.27 9.31
CA ARG A 79 8.57 -2.89 9.33
C ARG A 79 8.15 -2.01 8.15
N ALA A 80 9.04 -1.20 7.59
CA ALA A 80 8.72 -0.38 6.42
C ALA A 80 8.51 -1.21 5.14
N LEU A 81 9.27 -2.30 4.95
CA LEU A 81 9.10 -3.19 3.79
C LEU A 81 7.83 -3.99 3.91
N SER A 82 7.60 -4.55 5.09
CA SER A 82 6.38 -5.29 5.43
C SER A 82 5.14 -4.43 5.23
N GLN A 83 5.18 -3.19 5.71
CA GLN A 83 4.08 -2.25 5.54
C GLN A 83 3.86 -1.92 4.06
N MET A 84 4.92 -1.65 3.30
CA MET A 84 4.79 -1.35 1.87
C MET A 84 4.24 -2.54 1.07
N LEU A 85 4.69 -3.77 1.37
CA LEU A 85 4.15 -4.99 0.75
C LEU A 85 2.64 -5.07 0.98
N LEU A 86 2.22 -4.99 2.24
CA LEU A 86 0.81 -5.10 2.60
C LEU A 86 -0.03 -3.96 2.01
N GLU A 87 0.47 -2.72 2.00
CA GLU A 87 -0.22 -1.59 1.37
C GLU A 87 -0.44 -1.82 -0.13
N ILE A 88 0.54 -2.35 -0.85
CA ILE A 88 0.42 -2.66 -2.29
C ILE A 88 -0.62 -3.76 -2.51
N LEU A 89 -0.58 -4.84 -1.72
CA LEU A 89 -1.52 -5.95 -1.85
C LEU A 89 -2.96 -5.51 -1.52
N ILE A 90 -3.16 -4.74 -0.45
CA ILE A 90 -4.46 -4.19 -0.06
C ILE A 90 -4.97 -3.21 -1.13
N PHE A 91 -4.11 -2.31 -1.62
CA PHE A 91 -4.49 -1.37 -2.66
C PHE A 91 -4.98 -2.07 -3.93
N SER A 92 -4.32 -3.16 -4.32
CA SER A 92 -4.73 -3.95 -5.48
C SER A 92 -6.05 -4.68 -5.26
N ALA A 93 -6.27 -5.25 -4.08
CA ALA A 93 -7.51 -5.96 -3.77
C ALA A 93 -8.71 -5.01 -3.64
N LEU A 94 -8.48 -3.75 -3.26
CA LEU A 94 -9.50 -2.70 -3.21
C LEU A 94 -9.79 -2.05 -4.57
N ALA A 95 -9.26 -2.57 -5.68
CA ALA A 95 -9.37 -1.93 -6.98
C ALA A 95 -10.81 -1.78 -7.50
N ASP A 96 -11.71 -2.68 -7.10
CA ASP A 96 -13.14 -2.62 -7.42
C ASP A 96 -13.97 -1.83 -6.37
N GLY A 97 -13.30 -1.23 -5.37
CA GLY A 97 -13.88 -0.41 -4.31
C GLY A 97 -14.37 -1.19 -3.09
N LYS A 98 -14.24 -2.52 -3.08
CA LYS A 98 -14.54 -3.37 -1.91
C LYS A 98 -13.44 -4.41 -1.76
N LEU A 99 -13.43 -5.12 -0.64
CA LEU A 99 -12.54 -6.25 -0.43
C LEU A 99 -13.40 -7.51 -0.35
N ASP A 100 -13.18 -8.48 -1.24
CA ASP A 100 -13.91 -9.73 -1.17
C ASP A 100 -13.51 -10.53 0.09
N THR A 101 -14.41 -11.36 0.60
CA THR A 101 -14.15 -12.18 1.79
C THR A 101 -12.98 -13.15 1.59
N ASN A 102 -12.75 -13.65 0.37
CA ASN A 102 -11.64 -14.55 0.08
C ASN A 102 -10.31 -13.80 0.02
N GLU A 103 -10.28 -12.63 -0.62
CA GLU A 103 -9.11 -11.76 -0.65
C GLU A 103 -8.74 -11.29 0.76
N GLU A 104 -9.72 -10.84 1.55
CA GLU A 104 -9.52 -10.42 2.94
C GLU A 104 -8.92 -11.57 3.76
N ARG A 105 -9.43 -12.80 3.60
CA ARG A 105 -8.88 -13.96 4.31
C ARG A 105 -7.42 -14.22 3.95
N ILE A 106 -7.07 -14.14 2.66
CA ILE A 106 -5.68 -14.34 2.20
C ILE A 106 -4.79 -13.22 2.75
N LEU A 107 -5.19 -11.96 2.59
CA LEU A 107 -4.43 -10.81 3.06
C LEU A 107 -4.22 -10.81 4.57
N LEU A 108 -5.26 -11.17 5.34
CA LEU A 108 -5.16 -11.30 6.78
C LEU A 108 -4.14 -12.38 7.16
N ASN A 109 -4.23 -13.57 6.54
CA ASN A 109 -3.28 -14.65 6.78
C ASN A 109 -1.83 -14.23 6.46
N LEU A 110 -1.60 -13.63 5.29
CA LEU A 110 -0.29 -13.10 4.90
C LEU A 110 0.21 -12.05 5.91
N SER A 111 -0.67 -11.17 6.39
CA SER A 111 -0.31 -10.14 7.38
C SER A 111 0.12 -10.76 8.71
N GLU A 112 -0.56 -11.81 9.18
CA GLU A 112 -0.21 -12.53 10.40
C GLU A 112 1.15 -13.22 10.27
N GLN A 113 1.42 -13.87 9.13
CA GLN A 113 2.72 -14.47 8.85
C GLN A 113 3.85 -13.43 8.89
N ILE A 114 3.59 -12.22 8.37
CA ILE A 114 4.55 -11.10 8.40
C ILE A 114 4.71 -10.51 9.82
N GLY A 115 3.82 -10.84 10.76
CA GLY A 115 3.86 -10.42 12.16
C GLY A 115 2.93 -9.25 12.49
N TYR A 116 1.92 -8.99 11.67
CA TYR A 116 0.88 -8.00 11.95
C TYR A 116 -0.22 -8.62 12.80
N SER A 117 -0.75 -7.85 13.76
CA SER A 117 -1.99 -8.22 14.43
C SER A 117 -3.19 -7.89 13.54
N VAL A 118 -4.32 -8.56 13.78
CA VAL A 118 -5.61 -8.25 13.13
C VAL A 118 -5.94 -6.76 13.21
N GLN A 119 -5.68 -6.11 14.35
CA GLN A 119 -5.95 -4.68 14.55
C GLN A 119 -5.03 -3.79 13.70
N ASP A 120 -3.75 -4.14 13.60
CA ASP A 120 -2.78 -3.41 12.77
C ASP A 120 -3.12 -3.59 11.28
N TYR A 121 -3.56 -4.77 10.86
CA TYR A 121 -4.06 -5.04 9.51
C TYR A 121 -5.30 -4.20 9.19
N GLN A 122 -6.33 -4.23 10.04
CA GLN A 122 -7.55 -3.44 9.85
C GLN A 122 -7.25 -1.94 9.77
N ARG A 123 -6.35 -1.44 10.61
CA ARG A 123 -5.89 -0.04 10.53
C ARG A 123 -5.24 0.26 9.19
N LEU A 124 -4.43 -0.66 8.66
CA LEU A 124 -3.78 -0.49 7.36
C LEU A 124 -4.80 -0.46 6.22
N VAL A 125 -5.81 -1.33 6.25
CA VAL A 125 -6.92 -1.31 5.28
C VAL A 125 -7.63 0.05 5.28
N GLN A 126 -7.98 0.57 6.46
CA GLN A 126 -8.61 1.90 6.58
C GLN A 126 -7.72 3.03 6.04
N MET A 127 -6.40 2.92 6.25
CA MET A 127 -5.45 3.90 5.71
C MET A 127 -5.40 3.88 4.18
N VAL A 128 -5.36 2.68 3.57
CA VAL A 128 -5.29 2.53 2.11
C VAL A 128 -6.59 2.99 1.46
N MET A 129 -7.75 2.62 2.03
CA MET A 129 -9.06 3.12 1.57
C MET A 129 -9.11 4.65 1.64
N GLY A 130 -8.65 5.25 2.75
CA GLY A 130 -8.58 6.69 2.91
C GLY A 130 -7.69 7.37 1.85
N GLN A 131 -6.59 6.72 1.45
CA GLN A 131 -5.69 7.23 0.41
C GLN A 131 -6.30 7.17 -0.98
N GLN A 132 -6.97 6.08 -1.36
CA GLN A 132 -7.63 5.98 -2.66
C GLN A 132 -8.65 7.10 -2.87
N HIS A 133 -9.48 7.36 -1.85
CA HIS A 133 -10.44 8.46 -1.91
C HIS A 133 -9.71 9.81 -1.94
N PHE A 134 -8.73 10.04 -1.05
CA PHE A 134 -8.00 11.31 -0.98
C PHE A 134 -7.23 11.64 -2.28
N HIS A 135 -6.68 10.63 -2.96
CA HIS A 135 -5.96 10.79 -4.22
C HIS A 135 -6.92 11.10 -5.38
N GLN A 136 -8.10 10.47 -5.40
CA GLN A 136 -9.14 10.71 -6.40
C GLN A 136 -9.79 12.10 -6.24
N SER A 137 -9.83 12.63 -5.01
CA SER A 137 -10.25 14.00 -4.69
C SER A 137 -9.24 15.08 -5.10
N GLY A 138 -8.04 14.67 -5.55
CA GLY A 138 -7.04 15.53 -6.19
C GLY A 138 -6.26 16.41 -5.22
N SER A 139 -4.94 16.25 -5.24
CA SER A 139 -3.94 17.17 -4.66
C SER A 139 -3.82 18.52 -5.40
N GLY A 140 -4.90 18.97 -6.04
CA GLY A 140 -4.98 20.22 -6.78
C GLY A 140 -6.09 21.10 -6.19
N GLN A 141 -5.76 22.35 -5.92
CA GLN A 141 -6.65 23.42 -5.40
C GLN A 141 -7.96 23.64 -6.18
N ALA A 142 -8.22 22.91 -7.27
CA ALA A 142 -9.30 23.14 -8.21
C ALA A 142 -10.49 22.17 -8.09
N HIS A 143 -10.40 21.02 -7.39
CA HIS A 143 -11.48 20.02 -7.35
C HIS A 143 -12.24 19.89 -6.00
N TYR A 144 -11.88 20.69 -4.98
CA TYR A 144 -12.61 20.78 -3.71
C TYR A 144 -14.01 21.43 -3.82
N GLN A 145 -14.50 21.72 -5.02
CA GLN A 145 -15.81 22.38 -5.21
C GLN A 145 -17.01 21.42 -5.21
N GLN A 146 -16.80 20.10 -5.24
CA GLN A 146 -17.92 19.13 -5.29
C GLN A 146 -17.99 18.14 -4.12
N GLN A 147 -16.96 18.05 -3.28
CA GLN A 147 -16.94 17.16 -2.11
C GLN A 147 -17.08 17.99 -0.83
N SER A 148 -17.83 17.50 0.17
CA SER A 148 -18.01 18.23 1.42
C SER A 148 -16.65 18.36 2.13
N SER A 149 -16.39 19.52 2.76
CA SER A 149 -15.17 19.73 3.54
C SER A 149 -15.02 18.72 4.68
N GLU A 150 -16.11 18.08 5.10
CA GLU A 150 -16.13 17.06 6.15
C GLU A 150 -15.63 15.70 5.64
N ASP A 151 -16.00 15.30 4.42
CA ASP A 151 -15.55 14.04 3.82
C ASP A 151 -14.04 14.04 3.57
N ALA A 152 -13.52 15.12 2.97
CA ALA A 152 -12.08 15.27 2.73
C ALA A 152 -11.27 15.27 4.05
N LEU A 153 -11.84 15.81 5.13
CA LEU A 153 -11.21 15.80 6.45
C LEU A 153 -11.21 14.39 7.05
N LYS A 154 -12.31 13.64 6.91
CA LYS A 154 -12.42 12.24 7.34
C LYS A 154 -11.39 11.37 6.62
N GLU A 155 -11.24 11.55 5.32
CA GLU A 155 -10.23 10.88 4.49
C GLU A 155 -8.81 11.21 4.95
N ALA A 156 -8.51 12.49 5.22
CA ALA A 156 -7.19 12.87 5.73
C ALA A 156 -6.84 12.19 7.08
N TYR A 157 -7.80 12.06 7.99
CA TYR A 157 -7.59 11.30 9.23
C TYR A 157 -7.34 9.81 8.96
N ALA A 158 -8.06 9.24 8.00
CA ALA A 158 -7.86 7.87 7.55
C ALA A 158 -6.45 7.68 6.93
N VAL A 159 -5.99 8.58 6.06
CA VAL A 159 -4.63 8.57 5.47
C VAL A 159 -3.54 8.52 6.55
N LEU A 160 -3.68 9.29 7.64
CA LEU A 160 -2.75 9.26 8.77
C LEU A 160 -2.95 8.04 9.70
N GLY A 161 -4.05 7.32 9.53
CA GLY A 161 -4.43 6.16 10.34
C GLY A 161 -4.81 6.54 11.76
N VAL A 162 -5.50 7.66 11.97
CA VAL A 162 -5.94 8.14 13.29
C VAL A 162 -7.44 8.45 13.28
N ALA A 163 -8.08 8.40 14.44
CA ALA A 163 -9.47 8.81 14.57
C ALA A 163 -9.62 10.34 14.45
N ALA A 164 -10.78 10.81 14.00
CA ALA A 164 -11.09 12.25 13.96
C ALA A 164 -11.04 12.92 15.34
N SER A 165 -11.30 12.14 16.41
CA SER A 165 -11.21 12.56 17.81
C SER A 165 -9.78 12.55 18.37
N ALA A 166 -8.78 12.14 17.59
CA ALA A 166 -7.39 12.08 18.05
C ALA A 166 -6.89 13.46 18.48
N SER A 167 -6.10 13.51 19.55
CA SER A 167 -5.43 14.73 20.00
C SER A 167 -4.38 15.21 18.99
N ASP A 168 -4.02 16.50 19.05
CA ASP A 168 -2.96 17.05 18.20
C ASP A 168 -1.62 16.34 18.40
N GLY A 169 -1.35 15.87 19.62
CA GLY A 169 -0.18 15.06 19.95
C GLY A 169 -0.16 13.72 19.22
N GLU A 170 -1.31 13.04 19.16
CA GLU A 170 -1.48 11.77 18.45
C GLU A 170 -1.35 11.95 16.94
N ILE A 171 -1.94 13.00 16.37
CA ILE A 171 -1.84 13.32 14.94
C ILE A 171 -0.38 13.59 14.56
N LYS A 172 0.33 14.42 15.32
CA LYS A 172 1.75 14.71 15.08
C LYS A 172 2.62 13.46 15.25
N LYS A 173 2.28 12.58 16.19
CA LYS A 173 2.98 11.29 16.35
C LYS A 173 2.74 10.37 15.16
N ALA A 174 1.50 10.26 14.69
CA ALA A 174 1.14 9.46 13.52
C ALA A 174 1.83 9.97 12.25
N TYR A 175 1.79 11.28 11.99
CA TYR A 175 2.49 11.90 10.88
C TYR A 175 3.99 11.58 10.88
N ARG A 176 4.70 11.77 12.01
CA ARG A 176 6.12 11.45 12.11
C ARG A 176 6.43 9.97 11.90
N ARG A 177 5.56 9.07 12.38
CA ARG A 177 5.70 7.63 12.17
C ARG A 177 5.57 7.29 10.67
N GLN A 178 4.54 7.81 10.02
CA GLN A 178 4.30 7.59 8.59
C GLN A 178 5.45 8.15 7.74
N MET A 179 5.88 9.39 8.00
CA MET A 179 7.04 9.97 7.33
C MET A 179 8.32 9.16 7.53
N ASN A 180 8.54 8.59 8.72
CA ASN A 180 9.69 7.73 8.98
C ASN A 180 9.63 6.41 8.18
N GLN A 181 8.43 5.83 8.05
CA GLN A 181 8.21 4.57 7.34
C GLN A 181 8.38 4.71 5.82
N HIS A 182 7.96 5.84 5.25
CA HIS A 182 7.98 6.07 3.80
C HIS A 182 9.08 7.01 3.31
N HIS A 183 10.00 7.46 4.17
CA HIS A 183 11.03 8.41 3.74
C HIS A 183 11.94 7.83 2.65
N PRO A 184 12.12 8.50 1.50
CA PRO A 184 12.92 7.97 0.39
C PRO A 184 14.36 7.66 0.81
N ASP A 185 15.04 8.57 1.52
CA ASP A 185 16.43 8.33 1.98
C ASP A 185 16.58 7.08 2.87
N LYS A 186 15.57 6.80 3.71
CA LYS A 186 15.58 5.60 4.58
C LYS A 186 15.32 4.32 3.81
N LEU A 187 14.63 4.40 2.68
CA LEU A 187 14.39 3.25 1.82
C LEU A 187 15.61 3.00 0.92
N VAL A 188 16.21 4.06 0.36
CA VAL A 188 17.45 4.00 -0.42
C VAL A 188 18.58 3.39 0.42
N SER A 189 18.80 3.89 1.65
CA SER A 189 19.84 3.35 2.54
C SER A 189 19.64 1.89 2.93
N LYS A 190 18.43 1.36 2.77
CA LYS A 190 18.09 -0.05 3.01
C LYS A 190 18.08 -0.89 1.73
N GLY A 191 18.59 -0.35 0.62
CA GLY A 191 18.75 -1.06 -0.63
C GLY A 191 17.43 -1.31 -1.36
N MET A 192 16.39 -0.50 -1.12
CA MET A 192 15.12 -0.63 -1.85
C MET A 192 15.28 -0.41 -3.36
N PRO A 193 14.43 -1.06 -4.18
CA PRO A 193 14.36 -0.75 -5.61
C PRO A 193 14.08 0.74 -5.80
N GLU A 194 14.67 1.36 -6.82
CA GLU A 194 14.44 2.76 -7.14
C GLU A 194 12.94 3.02 -7.40
N GLU A 195 12.29 2.05 -8.01
CA GLU A 195 10.87 1.97 -8.29
C GLU A 195 10.01 2.11 -7.01
N MET A 196 10.44 1.44 -5.94
CA MET A 196 9.74 1.47 -4.65
C MET A 196 10.02 2.75 -3.86
N VAL A 197 11.20 3.33 -4.05
CA VAL A 197 11.53 4.66 -3.51
C VAL A 197 10.65 5.74 -4.15
N LYS A 198 10.33 5.60 -5.45
CA LYS A 198 9.41 6.51 -6.15
C LYS A 198 8.00 6.42 -5.58
N MET A 199 7.44 5.22 -5.42
CA MET A 199 6.13 5.03 -4.77
C MET A 199 6.10 5.63 -3.36
N ALA A 200 7.16 5.40 -2.57
CA ALA A 200 7.25 5.96 -1.24
C ALA A 200 7.33 7.50 -1.24
N THR A 201 7.93 8.09 -2.27
CA THR A 201 7.99 9.54 -2.42
C THR A 201 6.59 10.12 -2.62
N GLU A 202 5.80 9.56 -3.54
CA GLU A 202 4.40 9.97 -3.76
C GLU A 202 3.58 9.82 -2.46
N LYS A 203 3.74 8.69 -1.78
CA LYS A 203 3.13 8.42 -0.48
C LYS A 203 3.46 9.47 0.58
N THR A 204 4.72 9.93 0.67
CA THR A 204 5.08 10.99 1.62
C THR A 204 4.41 12.33 1.31
N GLN A 205 4.16 12.62 0.02
CA GLN A 205 3.44 13.83 -0.38
C GLN A 205 1.98 13.77 0.05
N GLU A 206 1.31 12.64 -0.12
CA GLU A 206 -0.06 12.41 0.36
C GLU A 206 -0.17 12.54 1.88
N ILE A 207 0.73 11.89 2.61
CA ILE A 207 0.79 11.95 4.08
C ILE A 207 0.94 13.41 4.54
N LYS A 208 1.80 14.18 3.86
CA LYS A 208 2.00 15.60 4.16
C LYS A 208 0.75 16.42 3.87
N ALA A 209 0.11 16.23 2.72
CA ALA A 209 -1.11 16.93 2.34
C ALA A 209 -2.26 16.66 3.33
N ALA A 210 -2.46 15.40 3.73
CA ALA A 210 -3.46 15.02 4.73
C ALA A 210 -3.20 15.69 6.09
N TYR A 211 -1.94 15.69 6.55
CA TYR A 211 -1.56 16.36 7.79
C TYR A 211 -1.79 17.88 7.74
N GLU A 212 -1.42 18.53 6.63
CA GLU A 212 -1.63 19.95 6.44
C GLU A 212 -3.12 20.32 6.44
N LEU A 213 -3.97 19.52 5.78
CA LEU A 213 -5.42 19.71 5.78
C LEU A 213 -5.99 19.65 7.19
N ILE A 214 -5.67 18.61 7.96
CA ILE A 214 -6.14 18.43 9.35
C ILE A 214 -5.73 19.63 10.22
N VAL A 215 -4.45 20.02 10.15
CA VAL A 215 -3.93 21.14 10.95
C VAL A 215 -4.57 22.46 10.54
N SER A 216 -4.82 22.67 9.25
CA SER A 216 -5.46 23.90 8.76
C SER A 216 -6.89 24.03 9.28
N GLN A 217 -7.63 22.93 9.35
CA GLN A 217 -9.02 22.92 9.78
C GLN A 217 -9.17 23.05 11.30
N ARG A 218 -8.24 22.52 12.09
CA ARG A 218 -8.24 22.65 13.57
C ARG A 218 -7.80 24.02 14.07
N LYS A 219 -7.13 24.82 13.23
CA LYS A 219 -6.69 26.18 13.55
C LYS A 219 -7.75 27.26 13.27
N LYS A 220 -8.79 26.92 12.51
CA LYS A 220 -9.96 27.78 12.29
C LYS A 220 -10.90 27.68 13.48
#